data_AF-A0A3B0PX00-F1
#
_entry.id   AF-A0A3B0PX00-F1
#
_cell.length_a   1.000
_cell.length_b   1.000
_cell.length_c   1.000
_cell.angle_alpha   90.00
_cell.angle_beta   90.00
_cell.angle_gamma   90.00
#
_symmetry.space_group_name_H-M   'P 1'
#
loop_
_entity.id
_entity.type
_entity.pdbx_description
1 polymer ?
#
loop_
_entity_poly.entity_id
_entity_poly.type
_entity_poly.pdbx_seq_one_letter_code
_entity_poly.pdbx_strand_id
1 'polypeptide(L)'
;MKENQLNTLLEEKEIEDYKQKTEALSSKYTNLINLSLSSNSEKFSRYYELKNKKAQNLEYDTDQEISLIPYFFKEYLEANFDDFLSNIASNIKKEDFNIESLLSENFEQNVFVYMFIEDKESLNEHLGELEQSEVKEFITLYLSRKLAFIDLSDDINIGDRYNFNNFNFVNYVPTVISDYEQILQNYFLDVFEGHDKNAIYLYEISNANGVVHENIQPVSDELQSKLTTYYFNKTKS
;
A
#
# COMPACT_ATOMS: atom_id res chain seq x y z
N MET A 1 21.79 -6.69 -6.69
CA MET A 1 20.55 -6.12 -7.24
C MET A 1 19.46 -6.48 -6.26
N LYS A 2 18.74 -5.51 -5.71
CA LYS A 2 17.53 -5.82 -4.94
C LYS A 2 16.46 -6.12 -6.00
N GLU A 3 15.91 -7.33 -5.98
CA GLU A 3 14.87 -7.69 -6.93
C GLU A 3 13.56 -7.01 -6.51
N ASN A 4 12.82 -6.49 -7.50
CA ASN A 4 11.46 -5.99 -7.30
C ASN A 4 10.62 -7.08 -6.61
N GLN A 5 9.76 -6.73 -5.66
CA GLN A 5 8.93 -7.69 -4.92
C GLN A 5 8.08 -8.58 -5.84
N LEU A 6 7.67 -8.07 -7.01
CA LEU A 6 7.02 -8.87 -8.05
C LEU A 6 7.94 -9.95 -8.64
N ASN A 7 9.23 -9.65 -8.79
CA ASN A 7 10.20 -10.66 -9.23
C ASN A 7 10.39 -11.73 -8.15
N THR A 8 10.48 -11.34 -6.87
CA THR A 8 10.57 -12.32 -5.76
C THR A 8 9.33 -13.21 -5.67
N LEU A 9 8.14 -12.65 -5.87
CA LEU A 9 6.88 -13.43 -5.91
C LEU A 9 6.89 -14.49 -7.04
N LEU A 10 7.61 -14.21 -8.13
CA LEU A 10 7.54 -14.99 -9.37
C LEU A 10 8.79 -15.81 -9.69
N GLU A 11 9.92 -15.59 -8.99
CA GLU A 11 11.22 -16.22 -9.27
C GLU A 11 11.14 -17.76 -9.21
N GLU A 12 10.30 -18.28 -8.32
CA GLU A 12 10.13 -19.72 -8.12
C GLU A 12 9.13 -20.38 -9.09
N LYS A 13 8.51 -19.63 -10.00
CA LYS A 13 7.32 -20.10 -10.76
C LYS A 13 7.60 -20.54 -12.20
N GLU A 14 8.87 -20.65 -12.61
CA GLU A 14 9.31 -21.13 -13.93
C GLU A 14 8.63 -20.42 -15.14
N ILE A 15 8.20 -19.16 -14.97
CA ILE A 15 7.51 -18.41 -16.02
C ILE A 15 8.52 -17.90 -17.07
N GLU A 16 8.31 -18.26 -18.33
CA GLU A 16 9.10 -17.73 -19.44
C GLU A 16 8.89 -16.21 -19.61
N ASP A 17 10.01 -15.50 -19.81
CA ASP A 17 10.09 -14.04 -19.92
C ASP A 17 9.53 -13.26 -18.71
N TYR A 18 9.48 -13.88 -17.51
CA TYR A 18 8.88 -13.25 -16.34
C TYR A 18 9.48 -11.87 -16.03
N LYS A 19 10.80 -11.69 -16.16
CA LYS A 19 11.46 -10.40 -15.91
C LYS A 19 10.93 -9.29 -16.80
N GLN A 20 10.83 -9.54 -18.12
CA GLN A 20 10.31 -8.56 -19.07
C GLN A 20 8.83 -8.25 -18.80
N LYS A 21 8.04 -9.29 -18.48
CA LYS A 21 6.62 -9.12 -18.16
C LYS A 21 6.42 -8.34 -16.85
N THR A 22 7.26 -8.59 -15.84
CA THR A 22 7.28 -7.84 -14.58
C THR A 22 7.65 -6.38 -14.82
N GLU A 23 8.72 -6.08 -15.58
CA GLU A 23 9.13 -4.70 -15.90
C GLU A 23 8.01 -3.93 -16.63
N ALA A 24 7.34 -4.58 -17.60
CA ALA A 24 6.20 -4.00 -18.30
C ALA A 24 5.03 -3.72 -17.35
N LEU A 25 4.75 -4.63 -16.42
CA LEU A 25 3.70 -4.47 -15.42
C LEU A 25 4.04 -3.36 -14.42
N SER A 26 5.28 -3.29 -13.94
CA SER A 26 5.74 -2.22 -13.05
C SER A 26 5.66 -0.86 -13.72
N SER A 27 6.06 -0.75 -14.99
CA SER A 27 5.92 0.47 -15.77
C SER A 27 4.45 0.89 -15.92
N LYS A 28 3.56 -0.06 -16.19
CA LYS A 28 2.12 0.16 -16.29
C LYS A 28 1.54 0.70 -14.98
N TYR A 29 1.87 0.06 -13.86
CA TYR A 29 1.39 0.47 -12.54
C TYR A 29 1.96 1.81 -12.09
N THR A 30 3.25 2.07 -12.30
CA THR A 30 3.86 3.39 -12.02
C THR A 30 3.14 4.50 -12.79
N ASN A 31 2.84 4.29 -14.07
CA ASN A 31 2.09 5.27 -14.86
C ASN A 31 0.64 5.44 -14.39
N LEU A 32 0.01 4.39 -13.87
CA LEU A 32 -1.36 4.46 -13.33
C LEU A 32 -1.45 5.38 -12.11
N ILE A 33 -0.42 5.39 -11.27
CA ILE A 33 -0.41 6.09 -9.98
C ILE A 33 0.37 7.42 -10.00
N ASN A 34 1.17 7.67 -11.04
CA ASN A 34 1.97 8.89 -11.16
C ASN A 34 1.08 10.12 -11.44
N LEU A 35 0.79 10.87 -10.38
CA LEU A 35 -0.04 12.07 -10.45
C LEU A 35 0.60 13.25 -11.21
N SER A 36 1.89 13.19 -11.52
CA SER A 36 2.56 14.24 -12.34
C SER A 36 2.26 14.10 -13.84
N LEU A 37 1.72 12.96 -14.27
CA LEU A 37 1.36 12.74 -15.67
C LEU A 37 0.08 13.51 -16.02
N SER A 38 0.09 14.18 -17.18
CA SER A 38 -1.07 14.92 -17.69
C SER A 38 -2.30 14.03 -17.88
N SER A 39 -2.09 12.76 -18.21
CA SER A 39 -3.15 11.74 -18.31
C SER A 39 -3.84 11.45 -16.97
N ASN A 40 -3.23 11.81 -15.84
CA ASN A 40 -3.77 11.62 -14.49
C ASN A 40 -4.25 12.93 -13.84
N SER A 41 -4.52 13.97 -14.64
CA SER A 41 -4.95 15.29 -14.13
C SER A 41 -6.25 15.24 -13.31
N GLU A 42 -7.21 14.37 -13.65
CA GLU A 42 -8.43 14.17 -12.87
C GLU A 42 -8.13 13.54 -11.50
N LYS A 43 -7.27 12.52 -11.46
CA LYS A 43 -6.78 11.88 -10.23
C LYS A 43 -6.05 12.87 -9.32
N PHE A 44 -5.20 13.72 -9.91
CA PHE A 44 -4.52 14.81 -9.20
C PHE A 44 -5.54 15.81 -8.63
N SER A 45 -6.54 16.22 -9.40
CA SER A 45 -7.58 17.14 -8.93
C SER A 45 -8.34 16.55 -7.74
N ARG A 46 -8.71 15.27 -7.81
CA ARG A 46 -9.37 14.53 -6.74
C ARG A 46 -8.56 14.48 -5.44
N TYR A 47 -7.24 14.30 -5.56
CA TYR A 47 -6.33 14.38 -4.41
C TYR A 47 -6.45 15.72 -3.68
N TYR A 48 -6.40 16.84 -4.41
CA TYR A 48 -6.53 18.18 -3.81
C TYR A 48 -7.92 18.42 -3.24
N GLU A 49 -8.98 17.91 -3.87
CA GLU A 49 -10.33 18.02 -3.33
C GLU A 49 -10.47 17.34 -1.96
N LEU A 50 -9.89 16.15 -1.78
CA LEU A 50 -9.90 15.46 -0.48
C LEU A 50 -9.11 16.23 0.58
N LYS A 51 -7.93 16.74 0.24
CA LYS A 51 -7.13 17.58 1.15
C LYS A 51 -7.89 18.85 1.56
N ASN A 52 -8.60 19.48 0.62
CA ASN A 52 -9.43 20.65 0.90
C ASN A 52 -10.63 20.31 1.80
N LYS A 53 -11.31 19.17 1.59
CA LYS A 53 -12.40 18.71 2.47
C LYS A 53 -11.92 18.53 3.90
N LYS A 54 -10.77 17.88 4.10
CA LYS A 54 -10.14 17.73 5.42
C LYS A 54 -9.83 19.08 6.06
N ALA A 55 -9.18 19.99 5.33
CA ALA A 55 -8.86 21.33 5.84
C ALA A 55 -10.09 22.15 6.25
N GLN A 56 -11.25 21.86 5.66
CA GLN A 56 -12.53 22.51 5.96
C GLN A 56 -13.37 21.75 7.01
N ASN A 57 -12.84 20.66 7.59
CA ASN A 57 -13.58 19.75 8.48
C ASN A 57 -14.89 19.24 7.86
N LEU A 58 -14.91 19.05 6.54
CA LEU A 58 -16.01 18.41 5.84
C LEU A 58 -15.87 16.88 5.93
N GLU A 59 -16.93 16.16 5.62
CA GLU A 59 -16.88 14.69 5.55
C GLU A 59 -15.95 14.23 4.41
N TYR A 60 -15.03 13.31 4.72
CA TYR A 60 -14.11 12.70 3.77
C TYR A 60 -13.84 11.23 4.13
N ASP A 61 -13.43 10.47 3.12
CA ASP A 61 -12.94 9.10 3.30
C ASP A 61 -11.48 9.15 3.77
N THR A 62 -11.21 8.64 4.97
CA THR A 62 -9.88 8.65 5.58
C THR A 62 -8.86 7.85 4.79
N ASP A 63 -9.24 6.69 4.24
CA ASP A 63 -8.32 5.84 3.47
C ASP A 63 -7.84 6.59 2.22
N GLN A 64 -8.78 7.23 1.53
CA GLN A 64 -8.50 7.99 0.31
C GLN A 64 -7.73 9.29 0.59
N GLU A 65 -7.98 9.95 1.73
CA GLU A 65 -7.27 11.17 2.13
C GLU A 65 -5.79 10.90 2.41
N ILE A 66 -5.49 9.75 3.03
CA ILE A 66 -4.13 9.35 3.36
C ILE A 66 -3.39 8.92 2.10
N SER A 67 -3.99 8.00 1.33
CA SER A 67 -3.42 7.52 0.07
C SER A 67 -4.52 7.21 -0.94
N LEU A 68 -4.45 7.89 -2.09
CA LEU A 68 -5.32 7.57 -3.23
C LEU A 68 -4.83 6.37 -4.06
N ILE A 69 -3.64 5.84 -3.76
CA ILE A 69 -3.04 4.77 -4.56
C ILE A 69 -3.90 3.49 -4.54
N PRO A 70 -4.33 2.95 -3.38
CA PRO A 70 -5.25 1.81 -3.35
C PRO A 70 -6.53 2.09 -4.15
N TYR A 71 -7.06 3.30 -4.05
CA TYR A 71 -8.27 3.68 -4.78
C TYR A 71 -8.08 3.68 -6.30
N PHE A 72 -6.95 4.16 -6.82
CA PHE A 72 -6.65 4.09 -8.25
C PHE A 72 -6.48 2.66 -8.74
N PHE A 73 -5.89 1.79 -7.92
CA PHE A 73 -5.82 0.36 -8.23
C PHE A 73 -7.21 -0.30 -8.19
N LYS A 74 -8.08 0.08 -7.26
CA LYS A 74 -9.47 -0.39 -7.20
C LYS A 74 -10.22 -0.05 -8.49
N GLU A 75 -10.25 1.21 -8.90
CA GLU A 75 -10.90 1.66 -10.14
C GLU A 75 -10.36 0.89 -11.37
N TYR A 76 -9.04 0.69 -11.40
CA TYR A 76 -8.38 -0.07 -12.46
C TYR A 76 -8.78 -1.55 -12.47
N LEU A 77 -8.82 -2.20 -11.30
CA LEU A 77 -9.20 -3.60 -11.14
C LEU A 77 -10.67 -3.82 -11.53
N GLU A 78 -11.57 -2.94 -11.09
CA GLU A 78 -12.99 -2.98 -11.46
C GLU A 78 -13.19 -2.77 -12.97
N ALA A 79 -12.43 -1.87 -13.58
CA ALA A 79 -12.58 -1.60 -15.02
C ALA A 79 -12.03 -2.72 -15.92
N ASN A 80 -10.99 -3.44 -15.47
CA ASN A 80 -10.23 -4.36 -16.35
C ASN A 80 -10.35 -5.84 -15.95
N PHE A 81 -10.77 -6.14 -14.71
CA PHE A 81 -10.77 -7.49 -14.15
C PHE A 81 -12.09 -7.85 -13.44
N ASP A 82 -13.19 -7.14 -13.72
CA ASP A 82 -14.47 -7.37 -13.04
C ASP A 82 -14.94 -8.83 -13.07
N ASP A 83 -14.85 -9.47 -14.24
CA ASP A 83 -15.26 -10.87 -14.43
C ASP A 83 -14.37 -11.82 -13.61
N PHE A 84 -13.07 -11.57 -13.58
CA PHE A 84 -12.11 -12.34 -12.80
C PHE A 84 -12.38 -12.21 -11.29
N LEU A 85 -12.57 -10.99 -10.81
CA LEU A 85 -12.92 -10.70 -9.42
C LEU A 85 -14.27 -11.31 -9.03
N SER A 86 -15.26 -11.21 -9.90
CA SER A 86 -16.60 -11.79 -9.68
C SER A 86 -16.55 -13.33 -9.62
N ASN A 87 -15.72 -13.94 -10.46
CA ASN A 87 -15.50 -15.39 -10.44
C ASN A 87 -14.85 -15.83 -9.13
N ILE A 88 -13.80 -15.14 -8.66
CA ILE A 88 -13.19 -15.45 -7.36
C ILE A 88 -14.24 -15.26 -6.26
N ALA A 89 -14.91 -14.11 -6.21
CA ALA A 89 -15.87 -13.81 -5.16
C ALA A 89 -16.97 -14.87 -5.03
N SER A 90 -17.47 -15.39 -6.16
CA SER A 90 -18.52 -16.39 -6.21
C SER A 90 -18.08 -17.79 -5.78
N ASN A 91 -16.78 -18.05 -5.71
CA ASN A 91 -16.24 -19.38 -5.46
C ASN A 91 -15.30 -19.47 -4.25
N ILE A 92 -14.70 -18.37 -3.78
CA ILE A 92 -13.62 -18.40 -2.78
C ILE A 92 -14.00 -19.04 -1.45
N LYS A 93 -15.29 -19.01 -1.09
CA LYS A 93 -15.82 -19.62 0.14
C LYS A 93 -16.20 -21.10 -0.01
N LYS A 94 -16.15 -21.65 -1.22
CA LYS A 94 -16.49 -23.06 -1.46
C LYS A 94 -15.31 -23.93 -1.04
N GLU A 95 -15.58 -25.01 -0.30
CA GLU A 95 -14.54 -25.91 0.20
C GLU A 95 -13.66 -26.53 -0.89
N ASP A 96 -14.21 -26.71 -2.09
CA ASP A 96 -13.54 -27.31 -3.25
C ASP A 96 -12.89 -26.30 -4.19
N PHE A 97 -12.97 -25.00 -3.89
CA PHE A 97 -12.39 -23.98 -4.75
C PHE A 97 -10.86 -23.98 -4.66
N ASN A 98 -10.25 -24.20 -5.83
CA ASN A 98 -8.81 -24.21 -6.00
C ASN A 98 -8.37 -22.94 -6.75
N ILE A 99 -7.79 -21.96 -6.06
CA ILE A 99 -7.42 -20.67 -6.67
C ILE A 99 -6.36 -20.84 -7.77
N GLU A 100 -5.47 -21.82 -7.64
CA GLU A 100 -4.48 -22.20 -8.64
C GLU A 100 -5.11 -22.57 -9.99
N SER A 101 -6.37 -23.03 -10.00
CA SER A 101 -7.10 -23.35 -11.23
C SER A 101 -7.42 -22.11 -12.09
N LEU A 102 -7.25 -20.90 -11.54
CA LEU A 102 -7.45 -19.64 -12.25
C LEU A 102 -6.19 -19.13 -12.95
N LEU A 103 -5.06 -19.83 -12.86
CA LEU A 103 -3.88 -19.53 -13.66
C LEU A 103 -4.24 -19.56 -15.15
N SER A 104 -3.83 -18.52 -15.88
CA SER A 104 -4.20 -18.29 -17.27
C SER A 104 -3.02 -17.80 -18.12
N GLU A 105 -3.26 -17.50 -19.39
CA GLU A 105 -2.26 -16.82 -20.24
C GLU A 105 -2.07 -15.35 -19.86
N ASN A 106 -3.00 -14.75 -19.10
CA ASN A 106 -2.89 -13.38 -18.64
C ASN A 106 -1.94 -13.30 -17.43
N PHE A 107 -0.74 -12.79 -17.69
CA PHE A 107 0.31 -12.64 -16.68
C PHE A 107 -0.14 -11.86 -15.44
N GLU A 108 -0.93 -10.80 -15.62
CA GLU A 108 -1.39 -9.95 -14.52
C GLU A 108 -2.40 -10.68 -13.63
N GLN A 109 -3.29 -11.48 -14.21
CA GLN A 109 -4.18 -12.37 -13.43
C GLN A 109 -3.37 -13.40 -12.65
N ASN A 110 -2.30 -13.95 -13.22
CA ASN A 110 -1.44 -14.90 -12.52
C ASN A 110 -0.76 -14.27 -11.30
N VAL A 111 -0.30 -13.02 -11.43
CA VAL A 111 0.22 -12.25 -10.28
C VAL A 111 -0.83 -12.17 -9.16
N PHE A 112 -2.09 -11.86 -9.50
CA PHE A 112 -3.16 -11.82 -8.50
C PHE A 112 -3.42 -13.19 -7.88
N VAL A 113 -3.46 -14.26 -8.67
CA VAL A 113 -3.59 -15.65 -8.18
C VAL A 113 -2.48 -15.96 -7.17
N TYR A 114 -1.23 -15.62 -7.47
CA TYR A 114 -0.12 -15.84 -6.55
C TYR A 114 -0.24 -15.04 -5.25
N MET A 115 -0.74 -13.79 -5.31
CA MET A 115 -1.04 -13.02 -4.09
C MET A 115 -2.12 -13.67 -3.23
N PHE A 116 -3.15 -14.29 -3.82
CA PHE A 116 -4.15 -15.04 -3.05
C PHE A 116 -3.57 -16.31 -2.42
N ILE A 117 -2.66 -17.00 -3.12
CA ILE A 117 -2.02 -18.22 -2.62
C ILE A 117 -1.12 -17.91 -1.43
N GLU A 118 -0.32 -16.85 -1.53
CA GLU A 118 0.61 -16.42 -0.46
C GLU A 118 -0.14 -16.10 0.84
N ASP A 119 -1.27 -15.42 0.74
CA ASP A 119 -2.05 -14.93 1.89
C ASP A 119 -3.24 -15.83 2.27
N LYS A 120 -3.30 -17.07 1.76
CA LYS A 120 -4.50 -17.92 1.85
C LYS A 120 -5.07 -18.07 3.26
N GLU A 121 -4.21 -18.25 4.27
CA GLU A 121 -4.65 -18.41 5.66
C GLU A 121 -5.32 -17.14 6.19
N SER A 122 -4.66 -15.99 6.07
CA SER A 122 -5.19 -14.69 6.52
C SER A 122 -6.44 -14.28 5.73
N LEU A 123 -6.50 -14.57 4.42
CA LEU A 123 -7.70 -14.34 3.61
C LEU A 123 -8.89 -15.15 4.12
N ASN A 124 -8.69 -16.43 4.46
CA ASN A 124 -9.77 -17.29 4.93
C ASN A 124 -10.37 -16.81 6.26
N GLU A 125 -9.53 -16.27 7.16
CA GLU A 125 -9.98 -15.68 8.43
C GLU A 125 -10.97 -14.54 8.18
N HIS A 126 -10.56 -13.53 7.39
CA HIS A 126 -11.40 -12.38 7.07
C HIS A 126 -12.63 -12.74 6.22
N LEU A 127 -12.49 -13.68 5.28
CA LEU A 127 -13.61 -14.13 4.45
C LEU A 127 -14.68 -14.84 5.29
N GLY A 128 -14.30 -15.55 6.35
CA GLY A 128 -15.22 -16.28 7.22
C GLY A 128 -16.28 -15.40 7.87
N GLU A 129 -15.96 -14.13 8.11
CA GLU A 129 -16.82 -13.16 8.80
C GLU A 129 -17.76 -12.39 7.86
N LEU A 130 -17.48 -12.38 6.56
CA LEU A 130 -18.20 -11.57 5.59
C LEU A 130 -19.48 -12.24 5.08
N GLU A 131 -20.46 -11.43 4.65
CA GLU A 131 -21.58 -11.93 3.84
C GLU A 131 -21.16 -12.12 2.38
N GLN A 132 -21.81 -13.03 1.66
CA GLN A 132 -21.45 -13.31 0.25
C GLN A 132 -21.53 -12.07 -0.66
N SER A 133 -22.43 -11.14 -0.36
CA SER A 133 -22.56 -9.87 -1.09
C SER A 133 -21.37 -8.93 -0.93
N GLU A 134 -20.58 -9.08 0.13
CA GLU A 134 -19.46 -8.21 0.49
C GLU A 134 -18.12 -8.73 -0.05
N VAL A 135 -18.06 -10.01 -0.38
CA VAL A 135 -16.83 -10.71 -0.77
C VAL A 135 -16.13 -10.07 -1.96
N LYS A 136 -16.89 -9.64 -2.99
CA LYS A 136 -16.27 -9.02 -4.18
C LYS A 136 -15.58 -7.70 -3.84
N GLU A 137 -16.24 -6.85 -3.06
CA GLU A 137 -15.67 -5.58 -2.63
C GLU A 137 -14.42 -5.82 -1.79
N PHE A 138 -14.50 -6.75 -0.83
CA PHE A 138 -13.36 -7.14 0.00
C PHE A 138 -12.15 -7.62 -0.82
N ILE A 139 -12.35 -8.56 -1.75
CA ILE A 139 -11.30 -9.08 -2.64
C ILE A 139 -10.68 -7.97 -3.48
N THR A 140 -11.50 -7.07 -3.99
CA THR A 140 -11.05 -5.94 -4.82
C THR A 140 -10.20 -4.99 -3.99
N LEU A 141 -10.63 -4.65 -2.77
CA LEU A 141 -9.89 -3.82 -1.85
C LEU A 141 -8.58 -4.47 -1.41
N TYR A 142 -8.61 -5.76 -1.07
CA TYR A 142 -7.43 -6.57 -0.74
C TYR A 142 -6.36 -6.46 -1.83
N LEU A 143 -6.72 -6.76 -3.10
CA LEU A 143 -5.78 -6.68 -4.21
C LEU A 143 -5.31 -5.24 -4.44
N SER A 144 -6.21 -4.26 -4.35
CA SER A 144 -5.86 -2.86 -4.56
C SER A 144 -4.82 -2.36 -3.54
N ARG A 145 -4.94 -2.79 -2.28
CA ARG A 145 -4.01 -2.48 -1.20
C ARG A 145 -2.71 -3.24 -1.36
N LYS A 146 -2.76 -4.54 -1.69
CA LYS A 146 -1.56 -5.33 -2.05
C LYS A 146 -0.75 -4.65 -3.14
N LEU A 147 -1.40 -4.23 -4.23
CA LEU A 147 -0.75 -3.52 -5.33
C LEU A 147 -0.13 -2.19 -4.89
N ALA A 148 -0.80 -1.46 -3.98
CA ALA A 148 -0.27 -0.21 -3.43
C ALA A 148 0.99 -0.42 -2.57
N PHE A 149 1.16 -1.60 -1.97
CA PHE A 149 2.35 -1.96 -1.18
C PHE A 149 3.54 -2.42 -2.01
N ILE A 150 3.35 -2.75 -3.29
CA ILE A 150 4.44 -3.22 -4.13
C ILE A 150 5.41 -2.06 -4.35
N ASP A 151 6.68 -2.29 -4.00
CA ASP A 151 7.75 -1.39 -4.40
C ASP A 151 7.98 -1.50 -5.91
N LEU A 152 7.39 -0.57 -6.66
CA LEU A 152 7.50 -0.48 -8.13
C LEU A 152 8.75 0.29 -8.59
N SER A 153 9.65 0.66 -7.67
CA SER A 153 10.82 1.43 -8.02
C SER A 153 11.93 0.54 -8.58
N ASP A 154 12.39 0.83 -9.80
CA ASP A 154 13.45 0.07 -10.48
C ASP A 154 14.87 0.35 -9.95
N ASP A 155 14.99 1.07 -8.84
CA ASP A 155 16.28 1.59 -8.41
C ASP A 155 17.03 0.64 -7.47
N ILE A 156 18.16 0.16 -7.99
CA ILE A 156 19.36 -0.34 -7.28
C ILE A 156 19.82 0.59 -6.13
N ASN A 157 19.20 1.77 -5.95
CA ASN A 157 19.46 2.74 -4.87
C ASN A 157 18.28 3.02 -3.92
N ILE A 158 17.16 2.30 -4.02
CA ILE A 158 16.04 2.40 -3.06
C ILE A 158 16.08 1.24 -2.05
N GLY A 159 17.13 0.42 -2.11
CA GLY A 159 17.31 -0.78 -1.29
C GLY A 159 17.33 -0.61 0.23
N ASP A 160 17.30 0.62 0.74
CA ASP A 160 17.15 0.93 2.18
C ASP A 160 15.92 1.81 2.52
N ARG A 161 15.05 2.18 1.57
CA ARG A 161 13.93 3.12 1.86
C ARG A 161 12.68 2.48 2.44
N TYR A 162 12.56 1.15 2.42
CA TYR A 162 11.39 0.41 2.93
C TYR A 162 11.76 -0.71 3.92
N ASN A 163 12.94 -0.62 4.55
CA ASN A 163 13.37 -1.55 5.61
C ASN A 163 12.83 -1.13 6.99
N PHE A 164 11.51 -1.04 7.14
CA PHE A 164 10.90 -0.90 8.46
C PHE A 164 10.26 -2.21 8.86
N ASN A 165 11.12 -3.17 9.21
CA ASN A 165 10.71 -4.30 10.03
C ASN A 165 10.05 -3.75 11.30
N ASN A 166 8.74 -3.98 11.38
CA ASN A 166 7.85 -4.05 12.52
C ASN A 166 8.36 -3.44 13.85
N PHE A 167 7.58 -2.47 14.35
CA PHE A 167 7.41 -2.10 15.76
C PHE A 167 8.52 -1.34 16.51
N ASN A 168 9.75 -1.20 16.00
CA ASN A 168 10.80 -0.47 16.75
C ASN A 168 10.73 1.07 16.67
N PHE A 169 9.83 1.64 15.85
CA PHE A 169 9.71 3.09 15.63
C PHE A 169 8.48 3.76 16.27
N VAL A 170 7.65 3.01 17.00
CA VAL A 170 6.41 3.53 17.63
C VAL A 170 6.68 4.55 18.76
N ASN A 171 7.96 4.80 19.10
CA ASN A 171 8.36 5.83 20.06
C ASN A 171 8.82 7.15 19.40
N TYR A 172 8.60 7.35 18.10
CA TYR A 172 8.98 8.59 17.43
C TYR A 172 7.74 9.45 17.12
N VAL A 173 7.62 10.59 17.80
CA VAL A 173 6.66 11.64 17.41
C VAL A 173 7.35 12.48 16.33
N PRO A 174 6.87 12.45 15.07
CA PRO A 174 7.49 13.25 14.01
C PRO A 174 7.32 14.74 14.35
N THR A 175 8.38 15.52 14.16
CA THR A 175 8.35 16.98 14.43
C THR A 175 8.16 17.79 13.16
N VAL A 176 8.13 17.14 12.00
CA VAL A 176 8.00 17.73 10.66
C VAL A 176 6.84 17.05 9.93
N ILE A 177 6.00 17.84 9.26
CA ILE A 177 4.79 17.38 8.54
C ILE A 177 5.13 16.32 7.48
N SER A 178 6.27 16.43 6.79
CA SER A 178 6.70 15.44 5.79
C SER A 178 6.93 14.05 6.38
N ASP A 179 7.50 13.98 7.58
CA ASP A 179 7.79 12.70 8.26
C ASP A 179 6.48 12.07 8.75
N TYR A 180 5.57 12.92 9.23
CA TYR A 180 4.21 12.53 9.60
C TYR A 180 3.44 11.94 8.40
N GLU A 181 3.43 12.62 7.26
CA GLU A 181 2.74 12.13 6.05
C GLU A 181 3.32 10.81 5.54
N GLN A 182 4.64 10.64 5.60
CA GLN A 182 5.29 9.40 5.18
C GLN A 182 4.95 8.23 6.12
N ILE A 183 4.92 8.46 7.44
CA ILE A 183 4.52 7.42 8.39
C ILE A 183 3.03 7.10 8.23
N LEU A 184 2.21 8.12 8.05
CA LEU A 184 0.77 7.98 7.84
C LEU A 184 0.43 7.07 6.65
N GLN A 185 1.12 7.25 5.53
CA GLN A 185 0.88 6.50 4.28
C GLN A 185 1.33 5.05 4.31
N ASN A 186 2.27 4.68 5.18
CA ASN A 186 2.94 3.38 5.11
C ASN A 186 2.75 2.51 6.36
N TYR A 187 2.44 3.09 7.52
CA TYR A 187 2.44 2.34 8.80
C TYR A 187 1.07 1.99 9.35
N PHE A 188 0.03 2.72 8.94
CA PHE A 188 -1.32 2.46 9.45
C PHE A 188 -2.20 1.71 8.46
N LEU A 189 -1.71 1.46 7.24
CA LEU A 189 -2.43 0.68 6.24
C LEU A 189 -2.26 -0.82 6.54
N ASP A 190 -3.36 -1.50 6.79
CA ASP A 190 -3.46 -2.95 6.75
C ASP A 190 -4.05 -3.40 5.41
N VAL A 191 -3.55 -4.51 4.88
CA VAL A 191 -3.98 -5.05 3.58
C VAL A 191 -5.45 -5.46 3.59
N PHE A 192 -5.96 -5.98 4.71
CA PHE A 192 -7.32 -6.49 4.87
C PHE A 192 -8.26 -5.42 5.42
N GLU A 193 -7.81 -4.64 6.39
CA GLU A 193 -8.66 -3.71 7.13
C GLU A 193 -8.58 -2.26 6.64
N GLY A 194 -7.52 -1.88 5.91
CA GLY A 194 -7.30 -0.50 5.48
C GLY A 194 -6.58 0.31 6.56
N HIS A 195 -6.78 1.63 6.59
CA HIS A 195 -6.13 2.42 7.62
C HIS A 195 -6.87 2.39 8.96
N ASP A 196 -6.16 2.12 10.05
CA ASP A 196 -6.72 2.23 11.41
C ASP A 196 -6.93 3.71 11.79
N LYS A 197 -8.17 4.17 11.64
CA LYS A 197 -8.59 5.55 11.95
C LYS A 197 -8.31 5.93 13.41
N ASN A 198 -8.41 5.00 14.35
CA ASN A 198 -8.17 5.29 15.77
C ASN A 198 -6.68 5.48 16.03
N ALA A 199 -5.83 4.59 15.48
CA ALA A 199 -4.38 4.74 15.59
C ALA A 199 -3.90 6.03 14.92
N ILE A 200 -4.45 6.36 13.75
CA ILE A 200 -4.16 7.61 13.03
C ILE A 200 -4.58 8.83 13.85
N TYR A 201 -5.78 8.82 14.42
CA TYR A 201 -6.26 9.91 15.25
C TYR A 201 -5.34 10.16 16.47
N LEU A 202 -4.83 9.09 17.09
CA LEU A 202 -3.86 9.19 18.18
C LEU A 202 -2.49 9.68 17.71
N TYR A 203 -2.13 9.40 16.46
CA TYR A 203 -0.86 9.80 15.85
C TYR A 203 -0.89 11.23 15.27
N GLU A 204 -2.06 11.73 14.88
CA GLU A 204 -2.24 13.03 14.25
C GLU A 204 -1.78 14.18 15.15
N ILE A 205 -0.84 14.97 14.64
CA ILE A 205 -0.35 16.19 15.29
C ILE A 205 -1.39 17.28 15.07
N SER A 206 -2.54 17.14 15.72
CA SER A 206 -3.59 18.14 15.66
C SER A 206 -3.44 19.10 16.84
N ASN A 207 -3.33 20.40 16.56
CA ASN A 207 -3.53 21.44 17.57
C ASN A 207 -5.02 21.57 17.98
N ALA A 208 -5.90 20.69 17.46
CA ALA A 208 -7.34 20.87 17.50
C ALA A 208 -7.97 20.66 18.88
N ASN A 209 -7.31 19.92 19.79
CA ASN A 209 -7.91 19.53 21.08
C ASN A 209 -7.05 19.83 22.31
N GLY A 210 -6.03 20.68 22.20
CA GLY A 210 -5.14 20.99 23.33
C GLY A 210 -4.23 19.82 23.74
N VAL A 211 -4.03 18.84 22.86
CA VAL A 211 -3.05 17.76 23.02
C VAL A 211 -1.66 18.36 22.79
N VAL A 212 -0.87 18.45 23.85
CA VAL A 212 0.54 18.86 23.77
C VAL A 212 1.34 17.61 23.43
N HIS A 213 1.80 17.50 22.19
CA HIS A 213 2.74 16.47 21.79
C HIS A 213 4.10 16.79 22.42
N GLU A 214 4.48 16.05 23.46
CA GLU A 214 5.79 16.18 24.08
C GLU A 214 6.81 15.33 23.30
N ASN A 215 7.97 15.93 22.98
CA ASN A 215 9.13 15.16 22.56
C ASN A 215 9.46 14.14 23.65
N ILE A 216 9.65 12.87 23.30
CA ILE A 216 10.31 11.94 24.21
C ILE A 216 11.70 12.51 24.50
N GLN A 217 11.95 12.81 25.77
CA GLN A 217 13.27 13.27 26.25
C GLN A 217 14.38 12.31 25.80
N PRO A 218 15.60 12.81 25.54
CA PRO A 218 16.41 12.36 24.42
C PRO A 218 16.93 10.93 24.59
N VAL A 219 16.90 10.20 23.48
CA VAL A 219 17.85 9.12 23.22
C VAL A 219 19.25 9.72 23.32
N SER A 220 20.17 9.08 24.04
CA SER A 220 21.45 9.65 24.49
C SER A 220 22.12 10.54 23.44
N ASP A 221 22.83 11.60 23.87
CA ASP A 221 23.57 12.53 22.99
C ASP A 221 24.43 11.79 21.96
N GLU A 222 24.89 10.59 22.30
CA GLU A 222 25.60 9.69 21.40
C GLU A 222 24.74 9.18 20.23
N LEU A 223 23.49 8.78 20.48
CA LEU A 223 22.57 8.36 19.42
C LEU A 223 22.08 9.54 18.58
N GLN A 224 21.79 10.69 19.21
CA GLN A 224 21.41 11.89 18.46
C GLN A 224 22.57 12.40 17.59
N SER A 225 23.80 12.31 18.09
CA SER A 225 25.01 12.58 17.32
C SER A 225 25.21 11.60 16.16
N LYS A 226 24.95 10.29 16.36
CA LYS A 226 25.00 9.28 15.30
C LYS A 226 23.94 9.53 14.21
N LEU A 227 22.71 9.88 14.58
CA LEU A 227 21.64 10.23 13.64
C LEU A 227 21.97 11.49 12.84
N THR A 228 22.45 12.55 13.51
CA THR A 228 22.83 13.81 12.86
C THR A 228 24.03 13.62 11.93
N THR A 229 25.03 12.84 12.36
CA THR A 229 26.22 12.51 11.55
C THR A 229 25.85 11.66 10.33
N TYR A 230 24.96 10.68 10.51
CA TYR A 230 24.42 9.88 9.41
C TYR A 230 23.69 10.77 8.39
N TYR A 231 22.83 11.68 8.85
CA TYR A 231 22.09 12.61 7.99
C TYR A 231 23.04 13.58 7.26
N PHE A 232 23.98 14.23 7.96
CA PHE A 232 24.92 15.16 7.36
C PHE A 232 25.81 14.50 6.30
N ASN A 233 26.21 13.24 6.51
CA ASN A 233 26.97 12.47 5.53
C ASN A 233 26.10 12.01 4.35
N LYS A 234 24.77 11.85 4.54
CA LYS A 234 23.83 11.44 3.50
C LYS A 234 23.27 12.59 2.65
N THR A 235 23.16 13.80 3.19
CA THR A 235 22.59 14.96 2.48
C THR A 235 23.63 15.87 1.84
N LYS A 236 24.93 15.61 2.02
CA LYS A 236 26.03 16.44 1.50
C LYS A 236 26.90 15.76 0.44
N SER A 237 26.43 14.69 -0.19
CA SER A 237 27.06 14.09 -1.38
C SER A 237 26.13 14.20 -2.58
#